data_AF-A0A1B6IQB6-F1
#
_entry.id   AF-A0A1B6IQB6-F1
#
_cell.length_a   1.000
_cell.length_b   1.000
_cell.length_c   1.000
_cell.angle_alpha   90.00
_cell.angle_beta   90.00
_cell.angle_gamma   90.00
#
_symmetry.space_group_name_H-M   'P 1'
#
loop_
_entity.id
_entity.type
_entity.pdbx_description
1 polymer ?
#
loop_
_entity_poly.entity_id
_entity_poly.type
_entity_poly.pdbx_seq_one_letter_code
_entity_poly.pdbx_strand_id
1 'polypeptide(L)'
;KNVIRSILAGLMVVTLLFVGMNIAYTTALTTDEIIGGTAVAVEFGDRVFGPGKMIISAAVALSALGAALSMIFYASRLGYVAAREGHMWEFMCYIHRQRLTPAPAVVLQVVLGLGYYFLGRGIETLINIYTFLMWIFYGLTMVTVFVLRYRMPAANRPYKVPLVIPVVIIGVSVCLSVIPILTQPPTQYIISLLLTGLGVLIYYPFVYKRI
;
A
#
# COMPACT_ATOMS: atom_id res chain seq x y z
N LYS A 1 24.59 -1.14 8.15
CA LYS A 1 24.54 -2.30 9.07
C LYS A 1 23.38 -2.21 10.06
N ASN A 2 23.15 -1.06 10.72
CA ASN A 2 22.05 -0.90 11.70
C ASN A 2 20.64 -1.01 11.09
N VAL A 3 20.48 -0.60 9.82
CA VAL A 3 19.19 -0.66 9.10
C VAL A 3 18.61 -2.07 9.07
N ILE A 4 19.41 -3.10 8.77
CA ILE A 4 18.91 -4.48 8.65
C ILE A 4 18.47 -5.02 10.02
N ARG A 5 19.26 -4.75 11.07
CA ARG A 5 18.91 -5.16 12.44
C ARG A 5 17.61 -4.48 12.89
N SER A 6 17.43 -3.20 12.55
CA SER A 6 16.19 -2.48 12.84
C SER A 6 14.99 -3.05 12.11
N ILE A 7 15.13 -3.43 10.83
CA ILE A 7 14.05 -4.06 10.05
C ILE A 7 13.66 -5.40 10.66
N LEU A 8 14.63 -6.25 10.99
CA LEU A 8 14.38 -7.57 11.57
C LEU A 8 13.70 -7.47 12.94
N ALA A 9 14.22 -6.61 13.83
CA ALA A 9 13.62 -6.40 15.15
C ALA A 9 12.21 -5.81 15.04
N GLY A 10 12.02 -4.81 14.18
CA GLY A 10 10.71 -4.20 13.95
C GLY A 10 9.69 -5.20 13.41
N LEU A 11 10.08 -6.02 12.43
CA LEU A 11 9.21 -7.04 11.86
C LEU A 11 8.78 -8.06 12.94
N MET A 12 9.71 -8.57 13.74
CA MET A 12 9.39 -9.54 14.80
C MET A 12 8.40 -8.97 15.82
N VAL A 13 8.63 -7.73 16.27
CA VAL A 13 7.74 -7.07 17.24
C VAL A 13 6.34 -6.88 16.65
N VAL A 14 6.24 -6.41 15.41
CA VAL A 14 4.95 -6.24 14.74
C VAL A 14 4.24 -7.58 14.59
N THR A 15 4.93 -8.63 14.16
CA THR A 15 4.32 -9.97 14.03
C THR A 15 3.80 -10.48 15.38
N LEU A 16 4.57 -10.33 16.46
CA LEU A 16 4.14 -10.75 17.79
C LEU A 16 2.90 -9.98 18.27
N LEU A 17 2.86 -8.67 18.05
CA LEU A 17 1.70 -7.85 18.39
C LEU A 17 0.46 -8.25 17.59
N PHE A 18 0.61 -8.52 16.29
CA PHE A 18 -0.48 -8.97 15.43
C PHE A 18 -1.02 -10.34 15.87
N VAL A 19 -0.13 -11.30 16.12
CA VAL A 19 -0.55 -12.63 16.59
C VAL A 19 -1.21 -12.54 17.96
N GLY A 20 -0.63 -11.78 18.89
CA GLY A 20 -1.21 -11.55 20.21
C GLY A 20 -2.60 -10.92 20.17
N MET A 21 -2.83 -9.98 19.25
CA MET A 21 -4.13 -9.33 19.05
C MET A 21 -5.17 -10.29 18.47
N ASN A 22 -4.79 -11.13 17.50
CA ASN A 22 -5.69 -12.15 16.96
C ASN A 22 -6.08 -13.18 18.03
N ILE A 23 -5.12 -13.61 18.87
CA ILE A 23 -5.41 -14.49 20.00
C ILE A 23 -6.42 -13.81 20.94
N ALA A 24 -6.19 -12.56 21.33
CA ALA A 24 -7.11 -11.81 22.18
C ALA A 24 -8.53 -11.72 21.60
N TYR A 25 -8.67 -11.44 20.30
CA TYR A 25 -9.98 -11.41 19.65
C TYR A 25 -10.68 -12.78 19.68
N THR A 26 -9.98 -13.86 19.33
CA THR A 26 -10.57 -15.21 19.35
C THR A 26 -10.93 -15.72 20.75
N THR A 27 -10.30 -15.18 21.81
CA THR A 27 -10.66 -15.54 23.20
C THR A 27 -11.88 -14.80 23.73
N ALA A 28 -12.18 -13.60 23.21
CA ALA A 28 -13.23 -12.73 23.75
C ALA A 28 -14.51 -12.69 22.89
N LEU A 29 -14.41 -13.00 21.60
CA LEU A 29 -15.50 -12.97 20.62
C LEU A 29 -15.74 -14.37 20.05
N THR A 30 -16.99 -14.68 19.73
CA THR A 30 -17.33 -15.91 19.00
C THR A 30 -17.02 -15.73 17.51
N THR A 31 -16.82 -16.84 16.79
CA THR A 31 -16.52 -16.82 15.35
C THR A 31 -17.58 -16.07 14.54
N ASP A 32 -18.86 -16.22 14.91
CA ASP A 32 -19.97 -15.55 14.23
C ASP A 32 -19.96 -14.02 14.42
N GLU A 33 -19.55 -13.55 15.60
CA GLU A 33 -19.39 -12.11 15.89
C GLU A 33 -18.21 -11.50 15.13
N ILE A 34 -17.13 -12.26 14.96
CA ILE A 34 -15.96 -11.81 14.18
C ILE A 34 -16.30 -11.68 12.70
N ILE A 35 -17.10 -12.61 12.16
CA ILE A 35 -17.49 -12.60 10.73
C ILE A 35 -18.59 -11.55 10.47
N GLY A 36 -19.53 -11.38 11.41
CA GLY A 36 -20.63 -10.41 11.28
C GLY A 36 -20.25 -8.97 11.62
N GLY A 37 -19.21 -8.76 12.43
CA GLY A 37 -18.81 -7.45 12.92
C GLY A 37 -18.00 -6.64 11.91
N THR A 38 -18.54 -5.50 11.47
CA THR A 38 -17.81 -4.55 10.61
C THR A 38 -16.61 -3.90 11.33
N ALA A 39 -16.63 -3.85 12.65
CA ALA A 39 -15.58 -3.26 13.49
C ALA A 39 -15.23 -4.16 14.68
N VAL A 40 -14.49 -5.24 14.43
CA VAL A 40 -14.08 -6.26 15.42
C VAL A 40 -13.43 -5.64 16.68
N ALA A 41 -12.64 -4.57 16.52
CA ALA A 41 -11.99 -3.90 17.64
C ALA A 41 -12.97 -3.18 18.59
N VAL A 42 -14.08 -2.66 18.08
CA VAL A 42 -15.11 -1.98 18.89
C VAL A 42 -15.95 -3.02 19.63
N GLU A 43 -16.32 -4.11 18.97
CA GLU A 43 -17.03 -5.24 19.58
C GLU A 43 -16.21 -5.88 20.72
N PHE A 44 -14.90 -6.01 20.53
CA PHE A 44 -13.98 -6.42 21.58
C PHE A 44 -14.01 -5.45 22.79
N GLY A 45 -14.03 -4.15 22.51
CA GLY A 45 -14.11 -3.11 23.53
C GLY A 45 -15.41 -3.15 24.32
N ASP A 46 -16.53 -3.43 23.65
CA ASP A 46 -17.85 -3.58 24.28
C ASP A 46 -17.88 -4.79 25.22
N ARG A 47 -17.32 -5.94 24.80
CA ARG A 47 -17.24 -7.17 25.59
C ARG A 47 -16.35 -7.06 26.82
N VAL A 48 -15.18 -6.43 26.70
CA VAL A 48 -14.14 -6.44 27.74
C VAL A 48 -14.22 -5.23 28.66
N PHE A 49 -14.51 -4.04 28.12
CA PHE A 49 -14.45 -2.77 28.85
C PHE A 49 -15.81 -2.15 29.15
N GLY A 50 -16.92 -2.68 28.60
CA GLY A 50 -18.28 -2.21 28.84
C GLY A 50 -18.43 -0.70 28.59
N PRO A 51 -18.56 0.16 29.63
CA PRO A 51 -18.65 1.62 29.46
C PRO A 51 -17.39 2.27 28.88
N GLY A 52 -16.24 1.60 28.86
CA GLY A 52 -14.97 2.09 28.30
C GLY A 52 -14.88 2.08 26.77
N LYS A 53 -15.93 1.65 26.06
CA LYS A 53 -15.93 1.49 24.59
C LYS A 53 -15.52 2.74 23.80
N MET A 54 -15.89 3.91 24.31
CA MET A 54 -15.62 5.19 23.66
C MET A 54 -14.11 5.46 23.57
N ILE A 55 -13.33 4.98 24.54
CA ILE A 55 -11.87 5.15 24.56
C ILE A 55 -11.25 4.31 23.44
N ILE A 56 -11.71 3.07 23.27
CA ILE A 56 -11.20 2.17 22.23
C ILE A 56 -11.57 2.66 20.85
N SER A 57 -12.84 3.05 20.62
CA SER A 57 -13.26 3.59 19.33
C SER A 57 -12.56 4.91 18.99
N ALA A 58 -12.35 5.80 19.97
CA ALA A 58 -11.60 7.04 19.78
C ALA A 58 -10.11 6.75 19.46
N ALA A 59 -9.48 5.79 20.14
CA ALA A 59 -8.09 5.41 19.88
C ALA A 59 -7.92 4.81 18.48
N VAL A 60 -8.84 3.92 18.06
CA VAL A 60 -8.83 3.33 16.71
C VAL A 60 -9.06 4.40 15.65
N ALA A 61 -10.02 5.32 15.86
CA ALA A 61 -10.27 6.42 14.94
C ALA A 61 -9.03 7.35 14.82
N LEU A 62 -8.39 7.69 15.93
CA LEU A 62 -7.18 8.52 15.94
C LEU A 62 -6.01 7.81 15.21
N SER A 63 -5.87 6.50 15.40
CA SER A 63 -4.87 5.69 14.70
C SER A 63 -5.11 5.67 13.18
N ALA A 64 -6.37 5.45 12.76
CA ALA A 64 -6.75 5.48 11.35
C ALA A 64 -6.50 6.85 10.71
N LEU A 65 -6.80 7.95 11.41
CA LEU A 65 -6.47 9.31 10.96
C LEU A 65 -4.97 9.53 10.84
N GLY A 66 -4.18 9.05 11.82
CA GLY A 66 -2.72 9.12 11.77
C GLY A 66 -2.11 8.37 10.59
N ALA A 67 -2.62 7.17 10.28
CA ALA A 67 -2.22 6.39 9.13
C ALA A 67 -2.56 7.11 7.80
N ALA A 68 -3.78 7.67 7.70
CA ALA A 68 -4.21 8.43 6.53
C ALA A 68 -3.31 9.67 6.28
N LEU A 69 -3.01 10.44 7.33
CA LEU A 69 -2.12 11.61 7.25
C LEU A 69 -0.71 11.21 6.80
N SER A 70 -0.17 10.12 7.34
CA SER A 70 1.15 9.61 6.96
C SER A 70 1.22 9.22 5.47
N MET A 71 0.15 8.62 4.95
CA MET A 71 0.05 8.25 3.54
C MET A 71 -0.03 9.46 2.61
N ILE A 72 -0.68 10.55 3.03
CA ILE A 72 -0.72 11.82 2.29
C ILE A 72 0.69 12.43 2.17
N PHE A 73 1.47 12.40 3.24
CA PHE A 73 2.86 12.89 3.20
C PHE A 73 3.76 12.04 2.29
N TYR A 74 3.57 10.71 2.31
CA TYR A 74 4.33 9.81 1.45
C TYR A 74 4.03 10.03 -0.04
N ALA A 75 2.74 10.03 -0.41
CA ALA A 75 2.32 10.13 -1.80
C ALA A 75 2.63 11.51 -2.41
N SER A 76 2.48 12.59 -1.64
CA SER A 76 2.82 13.95 -2.12
C SER A 76 4.31 14.09 -2.46
N ARG A 77 5.21 13.47 -1.69
CA ARG A 77 6.66 13.44 -2.00
C ARG A 77 6.97 12.64 -3.26
N LEU A 78 6.31 11.49 -3.44
CA LEU A 78 6.44 10.68 -4.65
C LEU A 78 5.99 11.46 -5.89
N GLY A 79 4.82 12.11 -5.83
CA GLY A 79 4.29 12.93 -6.90
C GLY A 79 5.19 14.12 -7.23
N TYR A 80 5.76 14.78 -6.21
CA TYR A 80 6.70 15.89 -6.40
C TYR A 80 7.95 15.47 -7.18
N VAL A 81 8.58 14.34 -6.80
CA VAL A 81 9.79 13.84 -7.50
C VAL A 81 9.45 13.37 -8.91
N ALA A 82 8.34 12.65 -9.09
CA ALA A 82 7.92 12.18 -10.40
C ALA A 82 7.58 13.34 -11.37
N ALA A 83 6.98 14.42 -10.87
CA ALA A 83 6.75 15.64 -11.66
C ALA A 83 8.06 16.36 -12.00
N ARG A 84 9.03 16.39 -11.08
CA ARG A 84 10.35 16.99 -11.33
C ARG A 84 11.16 16.26 -12.40
N GLU A 85 11.03 14.94 -12.47
CA GLU A 85 11.64 14.11 -13.53
C GLU A 85 10.85 14.14 -14.86
N GLY A 86 9.76 14.92 -14.95
CA GLY A 86 8.93 15.05 -16.15
C GLY A 86 8.04 13.84 -16.44
N HIS A 87 7.81 12.97 -15.45
CA HIS A 87 6.97 11.77 -15.58
C HIS A 87 5.52 11.99 -15.11
N MET A 88 5.23 13.12 -14.46
CA MET A 88 3.88 13.55 -14.06
C MET A 88 3.65 15.00 -14.45
N TRP A 89 2.39 15.47 -14.34
CA TRP A 89 2.03 16.85 -14.62
C TRP A 89 2.81 17.85 -13.76
N GLU A 90 3.34 18.90 -14.39
CA GLU A 90 4.23 19.89 -13.76
C GLU A 90 3.60 20.58 -12.55
N PHE A 91 2.28 20.81 -12.53
CA PHE A 91 1.62 21.46 -11.41
C PHE A 91 1.73 20.68 -10.08
N MET A 92 2.04 19.38 -10.13
CA MET A 92 2.27 18.56 -8.94
C MET A 92 3.59 18.89 -8.24
N CYS A 93 4.54 19.57 -8.91
CA CYS A 93 5.78 20.04 -8.30
C CYS A 93 5.65 21.42 -7.64
N TYR A 94 4.50 22.10 -7.76
CA TYR A 94 4.30 23.43 -7.19
C TYR A 94 4.21 23.38 -5.66
N ILE A 95 5.15 24.10 -5.03
CA ILE A 95 5.24 24.24 -3.59
C ILE A 95 4.66 25.61 -3.20
N HIS A 96 3.80 25.62 -2.18
CA HIS A 96 3.23 26.86 -1.66
C HIS A 96 4.32 27.72 -1.01
N ARG A 97 4.42 29.00 -1.42
CA ARG A 97 5.54 29.90 -1.08
C ARG A 97 5.73 30.15 0.42
N GLN A 98 4.65 30.20 1.20
CA GLN A 98 4.72 30.51 2.64
C GLN A 98 4.76 29.27 3.54
N ARG A 99 4.08 28.19 3.14
CA ARG A 99 3.90 26.98 3.97
C ARG A 99 4.81 25.83 3.55
N LEU A 100 5.54 25.96 2.43
CA LEU A 100 6.42 24.95 1.87
C LEU A 100 5.75 23.58 1.65
N THR A 101 4.44 23.58 1.45
CA THR A 101 3.63 22.37 1.24
C THR A 101 3.29 22.20 -0.24
N PRO A 102 3.36 20.97 -0.79
CA PRO A 102 2.92 20.67 -2.15
C PRO A 102 1.39 20.60 -2.20
N ALA A 103 0.73 21.77 -2.14
CA ALA A 103 -0.72 21.86 -2.03
C ALA A 103 -1.49 21.19 -3.19
N PRO A 104 -1.11 21.36 -4.47
CA PRO A 104 -1.83 20.74 -5.59
C PRO A 104 -1.77 19.21 -5.59
N ALA A 105 -0.63 18.64 -5.19
CA ALA A 105 -0.46 17.18 -5.11
C ALA A 105 -1.36 16.57 -4.02
N VAL A 106 -1.48 17.23 -2.87
CA VAL A 106 -2.36 16.80 -1.78
C VAL A 106 -3.83 16.90 -2.19
N VAL A 107 -4.25 18.00 -2.83
CA VAL A 107 -5.63 18.18 -3.29
C VAL A 107 -6.01 17.09 -4.29
N LEU A 108 -5.15 16.82 -5.28
CA LEU A 108 -5.38 15.77 -6.26
C LEU A 108 -5.53 14.40 -5.60
N GLN A 109 -4.68 14.09 -4.61
CA GLN A 109 -4.77 12.83 -3.87
C GLN A 109 -6.08 12.69 -3.09
N VAL A 110 -6.54 13.76 -2.44
CA VAL A 110 -7.81 13.77 -1.71
C VAL A 110 -8.98 13.60 -2.67
N VAL A 111 -8.96 14.29 -3.82
CA VAL A 111 -10.01 14.17 -4.85
C VAL A 111 -10.06 12.75 -5.41
N LEU A 112 -8.91 12.15 -5.74
CA LEU A 112 -8.85 10.76 -6.20
C LEU A 112 -9.33 9.79 -5.12
N GLY A 113 -8.91 9.98 -3.87
CA GLY A 113 -9.33 9.15 -2.74
C GLY A 113 -10.84 9.19 -2.51
N LEU A 114 -11.44 10.39 -2.54
CA LEU A 114 -12.89 10.57 -2.48
C LEU A 114 -13.59 9.92 -3.69
N GLY A 115 -13.03 10.09 -4.88
CA GLY A 115 -13.53 9.43 -6.09
C GLY A 115 -13.60 7.91 -5.91
N TYR A 116 -12.50 7.27 -5.49
CA TYR A 116 -12.48 5.84 -5.22
C TYR A 116 -13.44 5.41 -4.11
N TYR A 117 -13.65 6.24 -3.09
CA TYR A 117 -14.62 5.97 -2.04
C TYR A 117 -16.06 5.96 -2.58
N PHE A 118 -16.45 6.96 -3.39
CA PHE A 118 -17.79 7.05 -3.97
C PHE A 118 -18.07 6.02 -5.07
N LEU A 119 -17.05 5.67 -5.88
CA LEU A 119 -17.15 4.66 -6.94
C LEU A 119 -17.01 3.22 -6.42
N GLY A 120 -16.43 3.06 -5.24
CA GLY A 120 -16.17 1.77 -4.62
C GLY A 120 -17.45 1.08 -4.16
N ARG A 121 -17.62 -0.20 -4.50
CA ARG A 121 -18.77 -1.04 -4.10
C ARG A 121 -18.55 -1.77 -2.77
N GLY A 122 -17.64 -1.27 -1.91
CA GLY A 122 -17.34 -1.84 -0.60
C GLY A 122 -15.84 -1.94 -0.32
N ILE A 123 -15.43 -1.83 0.95
CA ILE A 123 -14.03 -1.74 1.39
C ILE A 123 -13.22 -2.96 0.93
N GLU A 124 -13.80 -4.16 1.01
CA GLU A 124 -13.15 -5.40 0.59
C GLU A 124 -12.71 -5.37 -0.88
N THR A 125 -13.56 -4.84 -1.76
CA THR A 125 -13.25 -4.72 -3.19
C THR A 125 -12.07 -3.79 -3.45
N LEU A 126 -11.97 -2.68 -2.72
CA LEU A 126 -10.83 -1.77 -2.82
C LEU A 126 -9.55 -2.42 -2.30
N ILE A 127 -9.62 -3.15 -1.18
CA ILE A 127 -8.47 -3.88 -0.63
C ILE A 127 -7.96 -4.92 -1.63
N ASN A 128 -8.86 -5.66 -2.27
CA ASN A 128 -8.50 -6.68 -3.25
C ASN A 128 -7.81 -6.08 -4.49
N ILE A 129 -8.38 -5.00 -5.05
CA ILE A 129 -7.78 -4.26 -6.18
C ILE A 129 -6.40 -3.73 -5.81
N TYR A 130 -6.28 -3.08 -4.65
CA TYR A 130 -5.04 -2.50 -4.18
C TYR A 130 -3.95 -3.55 -3.94
N THR A 131 -4.30 -4.63 -3.25
CA THR A 131 -3.38 -5.73 -2.93
C THR A 131 -2.88 -6.41 -4.19
N PHE A 132 -3.77 -6.65 -5.16
CA PHE A 132 -3.40 -7.21 -6.46
C PHE A 132 -2.35 -6.36 -7.19
N LEU A 133 -2.61 -5.05 -7.32
CA LEU A 133 -1.67 -4.13 -7.98
C LEU A 133 -0.34 -4.05 -7.24
N MET A 134 -0.36 -3.98 -5.90
CA MET A 134 0.84 -3.93 -5.07
C MET A 134 1.74 -5.15 -5.32
N TRP A 135 1.16 -6.36 -5.35
CA TRP A 135 1.95 -7.58 -5.58
C TRP A 135 2.58 -7.64 -6.97
N ILE A 136 1.91 -7.13 -8.01
CA ILE A 136 2.49 -7.02 -9.36
C ILE A 136 3.73 -6.12 -9.34
N PHE A 137 3.64 -4.92 -8.74
CA PHE A 137 4.77 -4.00 -8.67
C PHE A 137 5.90 -4.52 -7.75
N TYR A 138 5.57 -5.23 -6.67
CA TYR A 138 6.57 -5.92 -5.84
C TYR A 138 7.29 -7.03 -6.62
N GLY A 139 6.59 -7.80 -7.44
CA GLY A 139 7.19 -8.76 -8.36
C GLY A 139 8.15 -8.07 -9.34
N LEU A 140 7.70 -6.99 -10.00
CA LEU A 140 8.50 -6.25 -10.97
C LEU A 140 9.76 -5.64 -10.36
N THR A 141 9.66 -5.05 -9.16
CA THR A 141 10.82 -4.49 -8.45
C THR A 141 11.85 -5.56 -8.07
N MET A 142 11.41 -6.77 -7.72
CA MET A 142 12.31 -7.90 -7.48
C MET A 142 12.99 -8.39 -8.76
N VAL A 143 12.28 -8.43 -9.89
CA VAL A 143 12.87 -8.72 -11.21
C VAL A 143 13.97 -7.71 -11.54
N THR A 144 13.76 -6.42 -11.26
CA THR A 144 14.77 -5.38 -11.47
C THR A 144 16.07 -5.65 -10.71
N VAL A 145 16.02 -6.30 -9.54
CA VAL A 145 17.23 -6.69 -8.81
C VAL A 145 18.08 -7.69 -9.61
N PHE A 146 17.45 -8.65 -10.32
CA PHE A 146 18.16 -9.58 -11.20
C PHE A 146 18.73 -8.88 -12.43
N VAL A 147 17.92 -8.05 -13.08
CA VAL A 147 18.34 -7.27 -14.26
C VAL A 147 19.52 -6.38 -13.92
N LEU A 148 19.48 -5.67 -12.79
CA LEU A 148 20.56 -4.78 -12.35
C LEU A 148 21.81 -5.55 -11.92
N ARG A 149 21.65 -6.78 -11.39
CA ARG A 149 22.79 -7.67 -11.12
C ARG A 149 23.55 -8.03 -12.39
N TYR A 150 22.83 -8.28 -13.48
CA TYR A 150 23.39 -8.65 -14.77
C TYR A 150 23.95 -7.43 -15.53
N ARG A 151 23.20 -6.32 -15.58
CA ARG A 151 23.57 -5.12 -16.35
C ARG A 151 24.67 -4.27 -15.70
N MET A 152 24.71 -4.21 -14.37
CA MET A 152 25.67 -3.35 -13.64
C MET A 152 26.45 -4.17 -12.60
N PRO A 153 27.28 -5.14 -13.01
CA PRO A 153 27.99 -6.03 -12.08
C PRO A 153 29.03 -5.31 -11.22
N ALA A 154 29.65 -4.25 -11.73
CA ALA A 154 30.73 -3.50 -11.07
C ALA A 154 30.25 -2.38 -10.12
N ALA A 155 28.93 -2.18 -9.97
CA ALA A 155 28.40 -1.15 -9.09
C ALA A 155 28.75 -1.43 -7.62
N ASN A 156 29.16 -0.40 -6.87
CA ASN A 156 29.39 -0.52 -5.44
C ASN A 156 28.06 -0.82 -4.71
N ARG A 157 27.97 -1.97 -4.05
CA ARG A 157 26.77 -2.43 -3.33
C ARG A 157 27.09 -2.58 -1.85
N PRO A 158 26.77 -1.57 -1.01
CA PRO A 158 26.99 -1.62 0.44
C PRO A 158 26.24 -2.77 1.14
N TYR A 159 25.19 -3.29 0.49
CA TYR A 159 24.43 -4.44 0.96
C TYR A 159 24.10 -5.37 -0.22
N LYS A 160 24.29 -6.68 -0.03
CA LYS A 160 23.96 -7.72 -1.02
C LYS A 160 22.98 -8.70 -0.41
N VAL A 161 21.78 -8.76 -0.99
CA VAL A 161 20.74 -9.72 -0.60
C VAL A 161 21.06 -11.09 -1.20
N PRO A 162 20.90 -12.22 -0.48
CA PRO A 162 20.92 -13.55 -1.08
C PRO A 162 19.89 -13.67 -2.22
N LEU A 163 20.25 -14.32 -3.33
CA LEU A 163 19.38 -14.46 -4.51
C LEU A 163 18.09 -15.23 -4.21
N VAL A 164 18.10 -16.09 -3.17
CA VAL A 164 16.93 -16.85 -2.74
C VAL A 164 15.76 -15.95 -2.38
N ILE A 165 16.01 -14.80 -1.74
CA ILE A 165 14.94 -13.91 -1.26
C ILE A 165 14.15 -13.30 -2.44
N PRO A 166 14.78 -12.65 -3.44
CA PRO A 166 14.04 -12.19 -4.62
C PRO A 166 13.33 -13.31 -5.39
N VAL A 167 13.90 -14.52 -5.51
CA VAL A 167 13.22 -15.65 -6.19
C VAL A 167 11.93 -16.03 -5.47
N VAL A 168 11.98 -16.18 -4.14
CA VAL A 168 10.80 -16.52 -3.34
C VAL A 168 9.73 -15.43 -3.44
N ILE A 169 10.12 -14.16 -3.35
CA ILE A 169 9.15 -13.04 -3.45
C ILE A 169 8.52 -12.99 -4.83
N ILE A 170 9.27 -13.25 -5.91
CA ILE A 170 8.69 -13.35 -7.25
C ILE A 170 7.67 -14.48 -7.30
N GLY A 171 8.01 -15.68 -6.80
CA GLY A 171 7.08 -16.81 -6.75
C GLY A 171 5.79 -16.49 -5.98
N VAL A 172 5.92 -15.86 -4.80
CA VAL A 172 4.77 -15.43 -3.99
C VAL A 172 3.95 -14.37 -4.72
N SER A 173 4.59 -13.38 -5.35
CA SER A 173 3.90 -12.33 -6.09
C SER A 173 3.10 -12.87 -7.27
N VAL A 174 3.66 -13.84 -8.01
CA VAL A 174 2.96 -14.51 -9.11
C VAL A 174 1.77 -15.28 -8.55
N CYS A 175 1.97 -16.07 -7.50
CA CYS A 175 0.91 -16.84 -6.86
C CYS A 175 -0.26 -15.95 -6.40
N LEU A 176 0.04 -14.87 -5.68
CA LEU A 176 -0.95 -13.94 -5.15
C LEU A 176 -1.58 -13.03 -6.22
N SER A 177 -0.94 -12.86 -7.38
CA SER A 177 -1.57 -12.21 -8.53
C SER A 177 -2.46 -13.15 -9.34
N VAL A 178 -2.06 -14.42 -9.51
CA VAL A 178 -2.74 -15.37 -10.39
C VAL A 178 -3.96 -15.99 -9.71
N ILE A 179 -3.87 -16.32 -8.42
CA ILE A 179 -4.98 -16.94 -7.69
C ILE A 179 -6.25 -16.08 -7.73
N PRO A 180 -6.23 -14.77 -7.42
CA PRO A 180 -7.44 -13.94 -7.44
C PRO A 180 -8.08 -13.81 -8.83
N ILE A 181 -7.28 -13.86 -9.90
CA ILE A 181 -7.77 -13.84 -11.28
C ILE A 181 -8.60 -15.09 -11.59
N LEU A 182 -8.21 -16.24 -11.03
CA LEU A 182 -8.85 -17.53 -11.29
C LEU A 182 -10.08 -17.79 -10.41
N THR A 183 -10.15 -17.19 -9.22
CA THR A 183 -11.17 -17.54 -8.20
C THR A 183 -12.31 -16.53 -8.04
N GLN A 184 -12.15 -15.28 -8.44
CA GLN A 184 -13.11 -14.19 -8.19
C GLN A 184 -13.52 -13.43 -9.47
N PRO A 185 -14.63 -12.64 -9.47
CA PRO A 185 -15.12 -11.98 -10.68
C PRO A 185 -14.02 -11.14 -11.36
N PRO A 186 -13.67 -11.45 -12.61
CA PRO A 186 -12.47 -10.94 -13.26
C PRO A 186 -12.53 -9.44 -13.60
N THR A 187 -13.70 -8.82 -13.50
CA THR A 187 -13.93 -7.44 -13.97
C THR A 187 -13.10 -6.41 -13.21
N GLN A 188 -12.96 -6.52 -11.89
CA GLN A 188 -12.21 -5.57 -11.07
C GLN A 188 -10.69 -5.63 -11.32
N TYR A 189 -10.15 -6.84 -11.46
CA TYR A 189 -8.73 -7.05 -11.76
C TYR A 189 -8.38 -6.63 -13.19
N ILE A 190 -9.26 -6.89 -14.16
CA ILE A 190 -9.09 -6.43 -15.55
C ILE A 190 -9.08 -4.89 -15.62
N ILE A 191 -9.98 -4.20 -14.90
CA ILE A 191 -9.97 -2.73 -14.85
C ILE A 191 -8.64 -2.21 -14.30
N SER A 192 -8.10 -2.86 -13.27
CA SER A 192 -6.82 -2.48 -12.66
C SER A 192 -5.63 -2.67 -13.62
N LEU A 193 -5.63 -3.77 -14.37
CA LEU A 193 -4.65 -4.06 -15.42
C LEU A 193 -4.77 -3.09 -16.60
N LEU A 194 -5.99 -2.79 -17.03
CA LEU A 194 -6.27 -1.79 -18.05
C LEU A 194 -5.81 -0.40 -17.62
N LEU A 195 -6.08 0.01 -16.38
CA LEU A 195 -5.63 1.29 -15.83
C LEU A 195 -4.10 1.38 -15.82
N THR A 196 -3.43 0.29 -15.43
CA THR A 196 -1.97 0.20 -15.44
C THR A 196 -1.42 0.27 -16.87
N GLY A 197 -2.04 -0.44 -17.82
CA GLY A 197 -1.69 -0.40 -19.24
C GLY A 197 -1.95 0.97 -19.88
N LEU A 198 -3.01 1.66 -19.46
CA LEU A 198 -3.32 3.03 -19.87
C LEU A 198 -2.23 3.99 -19.39
N GLY A 199 -1.67 3.78 -18.20
CA GLY A 199 -0.48 4.50 -17.73
C GLY A 199 0.72 4.36 -18.67
N VAL A 200 0.96 3.15 -19.20
CA VAL A 200 2.03 2.91 -20.19
C VAL A 200 1.71 3.58 -21.53
N LEU A 201 0.45 3.54 -21.96
CA LEU A 201 -0.01 4.20 -23.19
C LEU A 201 0.10 5.73 -23.11
N ILE A 202 -0.15 6.34 -21.95
CA ILE A 202 0.05 7.78 -21.71
C ILE A 202 1.54 8.12 -21.67
N TYR A 203 2.38 7.25 -21.10
CA TYR A 203 3.82 7.49 -21.01
C TYR A 203 4.49 7.65 -22.40
N TYR A 204 4.05 6.88 -23.39
CA TYR A 204 4.64 6.89 -24.73
C TYR A 204 4.55 8.25 -25.48
N PRO A 205 3.37 8.89 -25.65
CA PRO A 205 3.27 10.19 -26.30
C PRO A 205 3.84 11.33 -25.46
N PHE A 206 3.59 11.34 -24.14
CA PHE A 206 3.93 12.50 -23.29
C PHE A 206 5.39 12.53 -22.86
N VAL A 207 6.03 11.38 -22.60
CA VAL A 207 7.42 11.34 -22.11
C VAL A 207 8.40 10.91 -23.19
N TYR A 208 8.11 9.82 -23.91
CA TYR A 208 9.03 9.28 -24.91
C TYR A 208 9.05 10.12 -26.20
N LYS A 209 7.88 10.57 -26.66
CA LYS A 209 7.76 11.32 -27.92
C LYS A 209 7.76 12.85 -27.77
N ARG A 210 7.91 13.39 -26.54
CA ARG A 210 7.84 14.83 -26.17
C ARG A 210 7.04 15.64 -27.20
N ILE A 211 5.73 15.45 -27.20
CA ILE A 211 4.79 16.38 -27.85
C ILE A 211 4.68 17.62 -26.96
#